data_AF-A0A3D4FCY5-F1
#
_entry.id   AF-A0A3D4FCY5-F1
#
_cell.length_a   1.000
_cell.length_b   1.000
_cell.length_c   1.000
_cell.angle_alpha   90.00
_cell.angle_beta   90.00
_cell.angle_gamma   90.00
#
_symmetry.space_group_name_H-M   'P 1'
#
loop_
_entity.id
_entity.type
_entity.pdbx_description
1 polymer ?
#
loop_
_entity_poly.entity_id
_entity_poly.type
_entity_poly.pdbx_seq_one_letter_code
_entity_poly.pdbx_strand_id
1 'polypeptide(L)'
;LMVSAMFNLPIWEKKNRAAVAQAQAQEAAARHALDEESNQLHAARSEAHFALSDALRREALHEDTLKPLAESALQVAEQAYRTGQSTFLEWIDALQLLLDLELSLLRAQTDQALAHATLEQLLGTPESKPAPINTHQTH
;
A
#
# COMPACT_ATOMS: atom_id res chain seq x y z
N LEU A 1 19.34 57.95 -58.23
CA LEU A 1 19.42 57.09 -57.04
C LEU A 1 18.43 55.95 -57.23
N MET A 2 18.91 54.72 -57.44
CA MET A 2 18.03 53.54 -57.48
C MET A 2 17.80 53.06 -56.05
N VAL A 3 16.55 52.86 -55.67
CA VAL A 3 16.16 52.15 -54.45
C VAL A 3 15.75 50.75 -54.86
N SER A 4 16.44 49.74 -54.35
CA SER A 4 16.09 48.33 -54.54
C SER A 4 15.40 47.85 -53.26
N ALA A 5 14.18 47.35 -53.37
CA ALA A 5 13.49 46.67 -52.27
C ALA A 5 13.52 45.16 -52.52
N MET A 6 14.14 44.40 -51.60
CA MET A 6 14.19 42.95 -51.63
C MET A 6 13.02 42.39 -50.82
N PHE A 7 12.04 41.77 -51.47
CA PHE A 7 10.96 41.05 -50.78
C PHE A 7 11.34 39.58 -50.61
N ASN A 8 11.48 39.14 -49.36
CA ASN A 8 11.69 37.73 -49.02
C ASN A 8 10.33 37.03 -48.96
N LEU A 9 9.97 36.28 -50.01
CA LEU A 9 8.71 35.52 -50.07
C LEU A 9 8.91 34.16 -49.36
N PRO A 10 8.05 33.76 -48.40
CA PRO A 10 8.33 32.63 -47.53
C PRO A 10 8.08 31.27 -48.23
N ILE A 11 9.07 30.80 -48.98
CA ILE A 11 9.06 29.48 -49.65
C ILE A 11 9.19 28.27 -48.69
N TRP A 12 9.20 28.50 -47.37
CA TRP A 12 9.30 27.46 -46.32
C TRP A 12 8.02 27.29 -45.48
N GLU A 13 6.87 27.78 -45.93
CA GLU A 13 5.59 27.64 -45.22
C GLU A 13 5.28 26.20 -44.77
N LYS A 14 5.61 25.20 -45.60
CA LYS A 14 5.44 23.79 -45.23
C LYS A 14 6.31 23.38 -44.03
N LYS A 15 7.58 23.83 -43.99
CA LYS A 15 8.51 23.56 -42.88
C LYS A 15 8.06 24.30 -41.61
N ASN A 16 7.59 25.54 -41.74
CA ASN A 16 7.07 26.31 -40.61
C ASN A 16 5.80 25.66 -40.04
N ARG A 17 4.88 25.23 -40.91
CA ARG A 17 3.67 24.50 -40.52
C ARG A 17 3.99 23.17 -39.84
N ALA A 18 4.98 22.43 -40.34
CA ALA A 18 5.44 21.20 -39.70
C ALA A 18 6.04 21.45 -38.32
N ALA A 19 6.84 22.51 -38.14
CA ALA A 19 7.38 22.90 -36.85
C ALA A 19 6.29 23.30 -35.84
N VAL A 20 5.28 24.05 -36.28
CA VAL A 20 4.11 24.40 -35.45
C VAL A 20 3.32 23.15 -35.07
N ALA A 21 3.04 22.25 -36.03
CA ALA A 21 2.34 21.00 -35.76
C ALA A 21 3.12 20.11 -34.78
N GLN A 22 4.44 20.05 -34.91
CA GLN A 22 5.31 19.34 -33.97
C GLN A 22 5.25 19.95 -32.57
N ALA A 23 5.33 21.28 -32.44
CA ALA A 23 5.22 21.96 -31.15
C ALA A 23 3.86 21.72 -30.48
N GLN A 24 2.76 21.77 -31.26
CA GLN A 24 1.42 21.44 -30.77
C GLN A 24 1.30 19.99 -30.32
N ALA A 25 1.89 19.05 -31.07
CA ALA A 25 1.92 17.64 -30.69
C ALA A 25 2.73 17.42 -29.40
N GLN A 26 3.86 18.11 -29.23
CA GLN A 26 4.66 18.07 -28.00
C GLN A 26 3.91 18.64 -26.81
N GLU A 27 3.21 19.77 -26.98
CA GLU A 27 2.38 20.39 -25.95
C GLU A 27 1.21 19.48 -25.55
N ALA A 28 0.53 18.86 -26.52
CA ALA A 28 -0.52 17.88 -26.25
C ALA A 28 0.02 16.65 -25.52
N ALA A 29 1.18 16.13 -25.93
CA ALA A 29 1.82 15.00 -25.27
C ALA A 29 2.21 15.34 -23.82
N ALA A 30 2.75 16.54 -23.56
CA ALA A 30 3.09 17.00 -22.23
C ALA A 30 1.85 17.13 -21.32
N ARG A 31 0.72 17.64 -21.86
CA ARG A 31 -0.55 17.66 -21.13
C ARG A 31 -1.05 16.27 -20.78
N HIS A 32 -1.05 15.35 -21.75
CA HIS A 32 -1.46 13.97 -21.49
C HIS A 32 -0.55 13.26 -20.49
N ALA A 33 0.75 13.54 -20.51
CA ALA A 33 1.68 13.00 -19.51
C ALA A 33 1.36 13.52 -18.10
N LEU A 34 1.01 14.80 -17.96
CA LEU A 34 0.59 15.38 -16.68
C LEU A 34 -0.71 14.76 -16.17
N ASP A 35 -1.72 14.60 -17.05
CA ASP A 35 -2.99 13.99 -16.69
C ASP A 35 -2.79 12.52 -16.26
N GLU A 36 -1.94 11.78 -16.98
CA GLU A 36 -1.59 10.41 -16.65
C GLU A 36 -0.90 10.31 -15.28
N GLU A 37 0.09 11.17 -15.01
CA GLU A 37 0.78 11.22 -13.71
C GLU A 37 -0.19 11.55 -12.58
N SER A 38 -1.10 12.51 -12.77
CA SER A 38 -2.15 12.85 -11.80
C SER A 38 -3.08 11.66 -11.53
N ASN A 39 -3.52 10.96 -12.57
CA ASN A 39 -4.37 9.78 -12.43
C ASN A 39 -3.65 8.65 -11.69
N GLN A 40 -2.37 8.41 -12.00
CA GLN A 40 -1.55 7.41 -11.31
C GLN A 40 -1.40 7.73 -9.82
N LEU A 41 -1.15 9.00 -9.45
CA LEU A 41 -1.09 9.42 -8.05
C LEU A 41 -2.43 9.23 -7.32
N HIS A 42 -3.54 9.55 -7.97
CA HIS A 42 -4.87 9.32 -7.41
C HIS A 42 -5.16 7.83 -7.19
N ALA A 43 -4.81 6.98 -8.16
CA ALA A 43 -4.96 5.54 -8.06
C ALA A 43 -4.11 4.96 -6.92
N ALA A 44 -2.82 5.31 -6.87
CA ALA A 44 -1.90 4.84 -5.84
C ALA A 44 -2.34 5.24 -4.43
N ARG A 45 -2.83 6.49 -4.26
CA ARG A 45 -3.40 6.94 -2.98
C ARG A 45 -4.61 6.12 -2.56
N SER A 46 -5.53 5.85 -3.51
CA SER A 46 -6.74 5.07 -3.22
C SER A 46 -6.39 3.63 -2.83
N GLU A 47 -5.44 3.02 -3.52
CA GLU A 47 -4.95 1.67 -3.24
C GLU A 47 -4.32 1.59 -1.85
N ALA A 48 -3.41 2.51 -1.53
CA ALA A 48 -2.72 2.53 -0.25
C ALA A 48 -3.69 2.78 0.93
N HIS A 49 -4.71 3.63 0.74
CA HIS A 49 -5.76 3.83 1.74
C HIS A 49 -6.62 2.58 1.96
N PHE A 50 -6.97 1.88 0.87
CA PHE A 50 -7.71 0.63 0.96
C PHE A 50 -6.88 -0.44 1.67
N ALA A 51 -5.61 -0.60 1.31
CA ALA A 51 -4.69 -1.55 1.94
C ALA A 51 -4.55 -1.30 3.45
N LEU A 52 -4.43 -0.05 3.88
CA LEU A 52 -4.38 0.31 5.31
C LEU A 52 -5.69 -0.05 6.02
N SER A 53 -6.83 0.30 5.43
CA SER A 53 -8.15 0.03 6.02
C SER A 53 -8.40 -1.48 6.18
N ASP A 54 -7.96 -2.26 5.20
CA ASP A 54 -8.07 -3.72 5.19
C ASP A 54 -7.12 -4.35 6.23
N ALA A 55 -5.87 -3.88 6.32
CA ALA A 55 -4.92 -4.33 7.33
C ALA A 55 -5.42 -4.07 8.77
N LEU A 56 -5.95 -2.87 9.05
CA LEU A 56 -6.57 -2.52 10.33
C LEU A 56 -7.74 -3.45 10.69
N ARG A 57 -8.59 -3.77 9.71
CA ARG A 57 -9.72 -4.69 9.93
C ARG A 57 -9.24 -6.11 10.24
N ARG A 58 -8.20 -6.59 9.53
CA ARG A 58 -7.62 -7.90 9.79
C ARG A 58 -6.99 -7.97 11.18
N GLU A 59 -6.24 -6.94 11.56
CA GLU A 59 -5.62 -6.82 12.87
C GLU A 59 -6.68 -6.92 13.98
N ALA A 60 -7.72 -6.09 13.92
CA ALA A 60 -8.82 -6.12 14.90
C ALA A 60 -9.51 -7.50 14.98
N LEU A 61 -9.76 -8.16 13.84
CA LEU A 61 -10.34 -9.51 13.83
C LEU A 61 -9.44 -10.53 14.55
N HIS A 62 -8.13 -10.47 14.32
CA HIS A 62 -7.20 -11.42 14.90
C HIS A 62 -6.99 -11.15 16.39
N GLU A 63 -6.79 -9.89 16.77
CA GLU A 63 -6.53 -9.46 18.15
C GLU A 63 -7.77 -9.61 19.03
N ASP A 64 -8.94 -9.13 18.59
CA ASP A 64 -10.11 -9.03 19.45
C ASP A 64 -10.96 -10.31 19.46
N THR A 65 -10.84 -11.16 18.43
CA THR A 65 -11.74 -12.31 18.25
C THR A 65 -11.00 -13.63 18.13
N LEU A 66 -10.11 -13.79 17.15
CA LEU A 66 -9.54 -15.10 16.84
C LEU A 66 -8.52 -15.56 17.89
N LYS A 67 -7.61 -14.67 18.31
CA LYS A 67 -6.61 -15.00 19.32
C LYS A 67 -7.25 -15.36 20.67
N PRO A 68 -8.18 -14.57 21.26
CA PRO A 68 -8.82 -14.93 22.52
C PRO A 68 -9.60 -16.25 22.46
N LEU A 69 -10.23 -16.53 21.31
CA LEU A 69 -10.95 -17.79 21.10
C LEU A 69 -9.98 -18.99 21.09
N ALA A 70 -8.83 -18.84 20.43
CA ALA A 70 -7.80 -19.89 20.40
C ALA A 70 -7.11 -20.08 21.74
N GLU A 71 -6.83 -19.01 22.49
CA GLU A 71 -6.34 -19.08 23.88
C GLU A 71 -7.32 -19.87 24.76
N SER A 72 -8.62 -19.59 24.63
CA SER A 72 -9.67 -20.31 25.36
C SER A 72 -9.73 -21.78 24.97
N ALA A 73 -9.63 -22.09 23.66
CA ALA A 73 -9.62 -23.47 23.16
C ALA A 73 -8.39 -24.24 23.67
N LEU A 74 -7.21 -23.60 23.69
CA LEU A 74 -5.98 -24.18 24.24
C LEU A 74 -6.14 -24.50 25.73
N GLN A 75 -6.71 -23.59 26.52
CA GLN A 75 -6.96 -23.83 27.95
C GLN A 75 -7.88 -25.04 28.19
N VAL A 76 -8.95 -25.16 27.38
CA VAL A 76 -9.86 -26.31 27.45
C VAL A 76 -9.14 -27.60 27.06
N ALA A 77 -8.36 -27.58 25.98
CA ALA A 77 -7.62 -28.75 25.49
C ALA A 77 -6.54 -29.20 26.49
N GLU A 78 -5.82 -28.27 27.12
CA GLU A 78 -4.84 -28.56 28.17
C GLU A 78 -5.52 -29.25 29.36
N GLN A 79 -6.66 -28.72 29.82
CA GLN A 79 -7.37 -29.28 30.96
C GLN A 79 -7.93 -30.68 30.66
N ALA A 80 -8.50 -30.88 29.47
CA ALA A 80 -8.97 -32.18 29.02
C ALA A 80 -7.81 -33.20 28.95
N TYR A 81 -6.64 -32.78 28.48
CA TYR A 81 -5.47 -33.66 28.43
C TYR A 81 -4.99 -34.04 29.84
N ARG A 82 -4.87 -33.05 30.74
CA ARG A 82 -4.43 -33.27 32.13
C ARG A 82 -5.39 -34.14 32.94
N THR A 83 -6.66 -34.16 32.59
CA THR A 83 -7.69 -35.00 33.22
C THR A 83 -7.88 -36.35 32.51
N GLY A 84 -7.13 -36.61 31.44
CA GLY A 84 -7.23 -37.84 30.64
C GLY A 84 -8.49 -37.94 29.79
N GLN A 85 -9.19 -36.82 29.58
CA GLN A 85 -10.40 -36.71 28.76
C GLN A 85 -10.09 -36.45 27.29
N SER A 86 -8.86 -36.01 26.96
CA SER A 86 -8.37 -35.83 25.59
C SER A 86 -6.96 -36.37 25.43
N THR A 87 -6.51 -36.46 24.18
CA THR A 87 -5.17 -36.92 23.82
C THR A 87 -4.14 -35.79 23.84
N PHE A 88 -2.86 -36.14 23.96
CA PHE A 88 -1.77 -35.18 23.81
C PHE A 88 -1.78 -34.48 22.44
N LEU A 89 -2.20 -35.21 21.39
CA LEU A 89 -2.26 -34.67 20.03
C LEU A 89 -3.29 -33.53 19.93
N GLU A 90 -4.48 -33.70 20.50
CA GLU A 90 -5.52 -32.65 20.51
C GLU A 90 -5.07 -31.39 21.26
N TRP A 91 -4.26 -31.54 22.31
CA TRP A 91 -3.67 -30.39 23.00
C TRP A 91 -2.63 -29.67 22.14
N ILE A 92 -1.74 -30.41 21.47
CA ILE A 92 -0.74 -29.83 20.58
C ILE A 92 -1.37 -29.19 19.34
N ASP A 93 -2.45 -29.73 18.80
CA ASP A 93 -3.19 -29.14 17.68
C ASP A 93 -3.80 -27.78 18.09
N ALA A 94 -4.35 -27.67 19.30
CA ALA A 94 -4.83 -26.40 19.83
C ALA A 94 -3.70 -25.38 20.03
N LEU A 95 -2.51 -25.84 20.45
CA LEU A 95 -1.32 -24.98 20.58
C LEU A 95 -0.84 -24.48 19.22
N GLN A 96 -0.79 -25.35 18.20
CA GLN A 96 -0.42 -24.97 16.84
C GLN A 96 -1.39 -23.93 16.27
N LEU A 97 -2.69 -24.12 16.48
CA LEU A 97 -3.70 -23.15 16.05
C LEU A 97 -3.48 -21.76 16.68
N LEU A 98 -3.17 -21.70 17.98
CA LEU A 98 -2.88 -20.42 18.64
C LEU A 98 -1.65 -19.74 18.01
N LEU A 99 -0.57 -20.49 17.80
CA LEU A 99 0.66 -19.95 17.20
C LEU A 99 0.44 -19.45 15.77
N ASP A 100 -0.36 -20.15 14.97
CA ASP A 100 -0.71 -19.73 13.61
C ASP A 100 -1.49 -18.41 13.62
N LEU A 101 -2.40 -18.24 14.57
CA LEU A 101 -3.18 -17.00 14.73
C LEU A 101 -2.31 -15.84 15.22
N GLU A 102 -1.39 -16.07 16.16
CA GLU A 102 -0.41 -15.07 16.60
C GLU A 102 0.50 -14.63 15.46
N LEU A 103 0.97 -15.57 14.63
CA LEU A 103 1.77 -15.27 13.45
C LEU A 103 0.97 -14.44 12.44
N SER A 104 -0.31 -14.78 12.23
CA SER A 104 -1.19 -14.03 11.33
C SER A 104 -1.47 -12.61 11.83
N LEU A 105 -1.63 -12.41 13.15
CA LEU A 105 -1.75 -11.09 13.77
C LEU A 105 -0.49 -10.25 13.52
N LEU A 106 0.69 -10.82 13.75
CA LEU A 106 1.96 -10.12 13.53
C LEU A 106 2.16 -9.71 12.06
N ARG A 107 1.72 -10.55 11.12
CA ARG A 107 1.71 -10.21 9.69
C ARG A 107 0.75 -9.07 9.38
N ALA A 108 -0.47 -9.08 9.95
CA ALA A 108 -1.43 -8.00 9.77
C ALA A 108 -0.88 -6.66 10.29
N GLN A 109 -0.20 -6.65 11.43
CA GLN A 109 0.48 -5.47 11.98
C GLN A 109 1.61 -4.98 11.07
N THR A 110 2.38 -5.91 10.50
CA THR A 110 3.45 -5.56 9.56
C THR A 110 2.88 -4.95 8.27
N ASP A 111 1.82 -5.54 7.71
CA ASP A 111 1.12 -5.01 6.54
C ASP A 111 0.57 -3.60 6.80
N GLN A 112 -0.01 -3.37 7.98
CA GLN A 112 -0.52 -2.07 8.39
C GLN A 112 0.59 -1.02 8.44
N ALA A 113 1.74 -1.34 9.04
CA ALA A 113 2.91 -0.46 9.08
C ALA A 113 3.46 -0.13 7.68
N LEU A 114 3.54 -1.13 6.79
CA LEU A 114 3.99 -0.94 5.41
C LEU A 114 3.00 -0.09 4.59
N ALA A 115 1.70 -0.30 4.77
CA ALA A 115 0.67 0.50 4.11
C ALA A 115 0.73 1.97 4.57
N HIS A 116 0.97 2.20 5.86
CA HIS A 116 1.18 3.54 6.41
C HIS A 116 2.40 4.23 5.80
N ALA A 117 3.55 3.56 5.78
CA ALA A 117 4.77 4.08 5.17
C ALA A 117 4.59 4.40 3.68
N THR A 118 3.82 3.57 2.96
CA THR A 118 3.49 3.80 1.53
C THR A 118 2.64 5.06 1.35
N LEU A 119 1.65 5.27 2.23
CA LEU A 119 0.85 6.50 2.23
C LEU A 119 1.70 7.74 2.50
N GLU A 120 2.60 7.69 3.48
CA GLU A 120 3.55 8.79 3.77
C GLU A 120 4.43 9.13 2.56
N GLN A 121 4.96 8.10 1.87
CA GLN A 121 5.76 8.28 0.66
C GLN A 121 4.96 8.96 -0.46
N LEU A 122 3.71 8.54 -0.69
CA LEU A 122 2.84 9.13 -1.71
C LEU A 122 2.45 10.58 -1.41
N LEU A 123 2.30 10.93 -0.14
CA LEU A 123 1.93 12.27 0.30
C LEU A 123 3.13 13.24 0.39
N GLY A 124 4.35 12.73 0.29
CA GLY A 124 5.57 13.54 0.44
C GLY A 124 5.76 14.09 1.86
N THR A 125 5.05 13.52 2.83
CA THR A 125 5.09 13.90 4.26
C THR A 125 5.66 12.75 5.07
N PRO A 126 7.00 12.63 5.17
CA PRO A 126 7.60 11.68 6.09
C PRO A 126 7.40 12.21 7.52
N GLU A 127 6.31 11.83 8.16
CA GLU A 127 6.06 12.17 9.56
C GLU A 127 5.66 10.92 10.36
N SER A 128 6.53 9.91 10.41
CA SER A 128 6.57 8.99 11.56
C SER A 128 7.86 8.18 11.66
N LYS A 129 8.53 8.32 12.81
CA LYS A 129 9.45 7.31 13.35
C LYS A 129 8.60 6.06 13.65
N PRO A 130 8.98 4.85 13.20
CA PRO A 130 8.16 3.66 13.39
C PRO A 130 7.72 3.53 14.85
N ALA A 131 6.41 3.41 15.08
CA ALA A 131 5.87 3.15 16.40
C ALA A 131 6.60 1.93 16.99
N PRO A 132 7.03 1.98 18.26
CA PRO A 132 7.73 0.86 18.86
C PRO A 132 6.84 -0.38 18.73
N ILE A 133 7.41 -1.44 18.17
CA ILE A 133 6.84 -2.78 18.24
C ILE A 133 6.56 -3.00 19.72
N ASN A 134 5.28 -3.08 20.11
CA ASN A 134 4.93 -3.38 21.49
C ASN A 134 5.34 -4.85 21.72
N THR A 135 6.59 -5.06 22.09
CA THR A 135 7.03 -6.24 22.80
C THR A 135 6.27 -6.21 24.11
N HIS A 136 5.13 -6.91 24.15
CA HIS A 136 4.43 -7.19 25.39
C HIS A 136 5.45 -7.65 26.42
N GLN A 137 5.44 -6.92 27.53
CA GLN A 137 6.30 -7.11 28.68
C GLN A 137 6.23 -8.58 29.11
N THR A 138 7.36 -9.27 28.99
CA THR A 138 7.62 -10.47 29.77
C THR A 138 7.78 -10.03 31.22
N HIS A 139 6.74 -10.28 32.02
CA HIS A 139 6.80 -10.33 33.47
C HIS A 139 6.49 -11.75 33.94
#